data_AF-A0A7Y5KES3-F1
#
_entry.id   AF-A0A7Y5KES3-F1
#
_cell.length_a   1.000
_cell.length_b   1.000
_cell.length_c   1.000
_cell.angle_alpha   90.00
_cell.angle_beta   90.00
_cell.angle_gamma   90.00
#
_symmetry.space_group_name_H-M   'P 1'
#
loop_
_entity.id
_entity.type
_entity.pdbx_description
1 polymer ?
#
loop_
_entity_poly.entity_id
_entity_poly.type
_entity_poly.pdbx_seq_one_letter_code
_entity_poly.pdbx_strand_id
1 'polypeptide(L)' 'MAKYRKALPQLSGGVFLSDGGIETTMIFHEGLDLPHFAAFHLLKDQKGEAALRKYFRTYAALARDYQVGFILEAPTWRA' A
#
# COMPACT_ATOMS: atom_id res chain seq x y z
N MET A 1 -25.16 -4.69 -4.17
CA MET A 1 -24.56 -3.45 -4.70
C MET A 1 -23.45 -2.99 -3.76
N ALA A 2 -22.34 -2.43 -4.26
CA ALA A 2 -21.24 -1.95 -3.42
C ALA A 2 -21.65 -0.71 -2.59
N LYS A 3 -21.43 -0.77 -1.26
CA LYS A 3 -21.90 0.21 -0.26
C LYS A 3 -21.52 1.67 -0.55
N TYR A 4 -20.37 1.91 -1.19
CA TYR A 4 -19.82 3.26 -1.39
C TYR A 4 -19.76 3.71 -2.86
N ARG A 5 -20.51 3.05 -3.76
CA ARG A 5 -20.45 3.33 -5.22
C ARG A 5 -20.71 4.79 -5.61
N LYS A 6 -21.55 5.52 -4.87
CA LYS A 6 -21.96 6.91 -5.17
C LYS A 6 -21.45 7.94 -4.16
N ALA A 7 -20.82 7.49 -3.08
CA ALA A 7 -20.40 8.34 -1.96
C ALA A 7 -19.11 7.74 -1.38
N LEU A 8 -18.00 8.00 -2.06
CA LEU A 8 -16.68 7.55 -1.64
C LEU A 8 -16.25 8.36 -0.39
N PRO A 9 -15.84 7.70 0.71
CA PRO A 9 -15.51 8.40 1.96
C PRO A 9 -14.48 9.52 1.80
N GLN A 10 -13.45 9.31 0.97
CA GLN A 10 -12.39 10.30 0.73
C GLN A 10 -12.86 11.58 0.02
N LEU A 11 -14.06 11.57 -0.60
CA LEU A 11 -14.64 12.74 -1.26
C LEU A 11 -15.54 13.56 -0.32
N SER A 12 -15.79 13.08 0.90
CA SER A 12 -16.71 13.71 1.86
C SER A 12 -15.98 14.57 2.92
N GLY A 13 -14.68 14.83 2.74
CA GLY A 13 -13.83 15.54 3.70
C GLY A 13 -13.20 14.62 4.76
N GLY A 14 -12.35 15.20 5.62
CA GLY A 14 -11.55 14.47 6.61
C GLY A 14 -10.10 14.24 6.18
N VAL A 15 -9.28 13.78 7.11
CA VAL A 15 -7.86 13.46 6.84
C VAL A 15 -7.74 11.98 6.49
N PHE A 16 -7.02 11.70 5.41
CA PHE A 16 -6.70 10.36 4.96
C PHE A 16 -5.19 10.24 4.84
N LEU A 17 -4.64 9.19 5.44
CA LEU A 17 -3.27 8.78 5.24
C LEU A 17 -3.14 8.07 3.89
N SER A 18 -2.09 8.35 3.14
CA SER A 18 -1.61 7.49 2.07
C SER A 18 -0.42 6.65 2.57
N ASP A 19 -0.08 5.60 1.86
CA ASP A 19 1.22 4.96 2.03
C ASP A 19 2.35 5.85 1.47
N GLY A 20 3.58 5.38 1.64
CA GLY A 20 4.80 6.02 1.13
C GLY A 20 5.28 5.39 -0.18
N GLY A 21 6.59 5.46 -0.42
CA GLY A 21 7.22 4.79 -1.57
C GLY A 21 7.38 3.29 -1.32
N ILE A 22 6.55 2.46 -1.96
CA ILE A 22 6.63 1.01 -1.78
C ILE A 22 7.94 0.48 -2.35
N GLU A 23 8.31 0.86 -3.58
CA GLU A 23 9.52 0.36 -4.24
C GLU A 23 10.80 0.78 -3.50
N THR A 24 10.87 2.04 -3.07
CA THR A 24 12.03 2.54 -2.32
C THR A 24 12.17 1.83 -0.97
N THR A 25 11.05 1.54 -0.30
CA THR A 25 11.08 0.76 0.95
C THR A 25 11.57 -0.67 0.70
N MET A 26 11.05 -1.34 -0.34
CA MET A 26 11.47 -2.70 -0.68
C MET A 26 12.96 -2.78 -1.02
N ILE A 27 13.49 -1.81 -1.78
CA ILE A 27 14.90 -1.79 -2.19
C ILE A 27 15.81 -1.41 -1.02
N PHE A 28 15.55 -0.27 -0.36
CA PHE A 28 16.52 0.31 0.58
C PHE A 28 16.36 -0.19 2.02
N HIS A 29 15.15 -0.59 2.43
CA HIS A 29 14.92 -1.06 3.80
C HIS A 29 14.80 -2.58 3.90
N GLU A 30 14.22 -3.24 2.89
CA GLU A 30 14.03 -4.69 2.89
C GLU A 30 15.07 -5.44 2.02
N GLY A 31 15.89 -4.72 1.25
CA GLY A 31 16.97 -5.30 0.45
C GLY A 31 16.50 -6.19 -0.71
N LEU A 32 15.29 -5.94 -1.22
CA LEU A 32 14.69 -6.70 -2.32
C LEU A 32 15.08 -6.10 -3.68
N ASP A 33 15.40 -6.96 -4.63
CA ASP A 33 15.58 -6.54 -6.02
C ASP A 33 14.23 -6.43 -6.73
N LEU A 34 14.02 -5.30 -7.41
CA LEU A 34 12.80 -5.01 -8.16
C LEU A 34 13.16 -4.73 -9.62
N PRO A 35 13.09 -5.75 -10.50
CA PRO A 35 13.29 -5.57 -11.93
C PRO A 35 12.41 -4.44 -12.47
N HIS A 36 13.01 -3.51 -13.20
CA HIS A 36 12.32 -2.32 -13.75
C HIS A 36 11.58 -1.48 -12.70
N PHE A 37 11.99 -1.56 -11.43
CA PHE A 37 11.33 -0.86 -10.33
C PHE A 37 9.86 -1.29 -10.17
N ALA A 38 9.54 -2.56 -10.47
CA ALA A 38 8.16 -3.04 -10.52
C ALA A 38 7.84 -3.97 -9.34
N ALA A 39 7.09 -3.46 -8.36
CA ALA A 39 6.76 -4.18 -7.13
C ALA A 39 5.83 -5.40 -7.33
N PHE A 40 5.07 -5.47 -8.43
CA PHE A 40 4.19 -6.62 -8.71
C PHE A 40 4.94 -7.96 -8.81
N HIS A 41 6.25 -7.93 -9.11
CA HIS A 41 7.08 -9.13 -9.13
C HIS A 41 7.10 -9.85 -7.77
N LEU A 42 6.96 -9.11 -6.67
CA LEU A 42 6.95 -9.66 -5.31
C LEU A 42 5.73 -10.56 -5.05
N LEU A 43 4.67 -10.48 -5.86
CA LEU A 43 3.50 -11.34 -5.74
C LEU A 43 3.73 -12.77 -6.25
N LYS A 44 4.88 -13.05 -6.89
CA LYS A 44 5.20 -14.37 -7.47
C LYS A 44 5.61 -15.40 -6.41
N ASP A 45 6.00 -14.96 -5.22
CA ASP A 45 6.43 -15.85 -4.15
C ASP A 45 5.97 -15.36 -2.76
N GLN A 46 6.03 -16.28 -1.80
CA GLN A 46 5.55 -16.02 -0.43
C GLN A 46 6.36 -14.97 0.32
N LYS A 47 7.66 -14.84 0.03
CA LYS A 47 8.55 -13.89 0.71
C LYS A 47 8.23 -12.47 0.27
N GLY A 48 8.08 -12.24 -1.03
CA GLY A 48 7.68 -10.95 -1.59
C GLY A 48 6.27 -10.56 -1.14
N GLU A 49 5.32 -11.50 -1.15
CA GLU A 49 3.96 -11.25 -0.65
C GLU A 49 3.99 -10.87 0.84
N ALA A 50 4.79 -11.55 1.66
CA ALA A 50 4.94 -11.23 3.08
C ALA A 50 5.53 -9.83 3.30
N ALA A 51 6.50 -9.40 2.48
CA ALA A 51 7.08 -8.06 2.54
C ALA A 51 6.04 -6.98 2.21
N LEU A 52 5.25 -7.16 1.15
CA LEU A 52 4.13 -6.27 0.80
C LEU A 52 3.09 -6.21 1.93
N ARG A 53 2.74 -7.36 2.53
CA ARG A 53 1.80 -7.40 3.66
C ARG A 53 2.33 -6.64 4.88
N LYS A 54 3.62 -6.78 5.21
CA LYS A 54 4.27 -6.05 6.30
C LYS A 54 4.21 -4.53 6.04
N TYR A 55 4.52 -4.11 4.82
CA TYR A 55 4.46 -2.72 4.39
C TYR A 55 3.07 -2.12 4.58
N PHE A 56 2.04 -2.70 3.96
CA PHE A 56 0.67 -2.16 4.07
C PHE A 56 0.11 -2.21 5.49
N ARG A 57 0.43 -3.25 6.28
CA ARG A 57 0.01 -3.33 7.69
C ARG A 57 0.61 -2.21 8.55
N THR A 58 1.81 -1.75 8.22
CA THR A 58 2.46 -0.65 8.94
C THR A 58 1.66 0.64 8.77
N TYR A 59 1.31 1.00 7.54
CA TYR A 59 0.49 2.19 7.27
C TYR A 59 -0.94 2.06 7.80
N ALA A 60 -1.55 0.87 7.70
CA ALA A 60 -2.88 0.63 8.26
C ALA A 60 -2.90 0.77 9.79
N ALA A 61 -1.84 0.33 10.49
CA ALA A 61 -1.70 0.53 11.92
C ALA A 61 -1.54 2.01 12.27
N LEU A 62 -0.70 2.76 11.53
CA LEU A 62 -0.55 4.20 11.71
C LEU A 62 -1.87 4.95 11.53
N ALA A 63 -2.62 4.68 10.46
CA ALA A 63 -3.91 5.32 10.21
C ALA A 63 -4.90 5.06 11.37
N ARG A 64 -4.92 3.85 11.92
CA ARG A 64 -5.73 3.51 13.08
C ARG A 64 -5.28 4.28 14.32
N ASP A 65 -3.98 4.35 14.59
CA ASP A 65 -3.42 4.99 15.78
C ASP A 65 -3.66 6.51 15.77
N TYR A 66 -3.66 7.14 14.58
CA TYR A 66 -4.02 8.55 14.38
C TYR A 66 -5.52 8.79 14.15
N GLN A 67 -6.34 7.73 14.13
CA GLN A 67 -7.80 7.79 13.90
C GLN A 67 -8.19 8.51 12.59
N VAL A 68 -7.43 8.27 11.52
CA VAL A 68 -7.67 8.84 10.18
C VAL A 68 -8.07 7.75 9.18
N GLY A 69 -8.66 8.14 8.05
CA GLY A 69 -8.88 7.21 6.94
C GLY A 69 -7.55 6.76 6.32
N PHE A 70 -7.56 5.65 5.57
CA PHE A 70 -6.37 5.15 4.86
C PHE A 70 -6.72 4.86 3.40
N ILE A 71 -5.91 5.37 2.48
CA ILE A 71 -5.94 5.06 1.05
C ILE A 71 -4.68 4.25 0.75
N LEU A 72 -4.87 2.99 0.36
CA LEU A 72 -3.79 2.09 -0.04
C LEU A 72 -3.62 2.12 -1.56
N GLU A 73 -2.38 2.19 -2.01
CA GLU A 73 -2.03 2.08 -3.43
C GLU A 73 -1.68 0.63 -3.77
N ALA A 74 -2.04 0.15 -4.96
CA ALA A 74 -1.79 -1.22 -5.36
C ALA A 74 -0.46 -1.30 -6.12
N PRO A 75 0.43 -2.29 -5.87
CA PRO A 75 1.77 -2.36 -6.49
C PRO A 75 1.70 -2.74 -7.97
N THR A 76 1.12 -1.87 -8.80
CA THR A 76 0.68 -2.12 -10.18
C THR A 76 1.41 -1.27 -11.19
N TRP A 77 2.38 -0.46 -10.74
CA TRP A 77 3.32 0.21 -11.63
C TRP A 77 3.99 -0.82 -12.56
N ARG A 78 3.72 -0.67 -13.87
CA ARG A 78 4.21 -1.53 -14.97
C ARG A 78 3.71 -2.98 -14.96
N ALA A 79 2.59 -3.28 -14.30
CA ALA A 79 1.95 -4.60 -14.35
C ALA A 79 1.24 -4.88 -15.68
#